data_AF-A0A3D5XR63-F1
#
_entry.id   AF-A0A3D5XR63-F1
#
_cell.length_a   1.000
_cell.length_b   1.000
_cell.length_c   1.000
_cell.angle_alpha   90.00
_cell.angle_beta   90.00
_cell.angle_gamma   90.00
#
_symmetry.space_group_name_H-M   'P 1'
#
loop_
_entity.id
_entity.type
_entity.pdbx_description
1 polymer ?
#
loop_
_entity_poly.entity_id
_entity_poly.type
_entity_poly.pdbx_seq_one_letter_code
_entity_poly.pdbx_strand_id
1 'polypeptide(L)'
;MYSATIKPNLINSQTYSDIEEIDLAQWENFKEIHQQNFGQGYWNFQRIKDNFDIWKIYSIKETNGIKSYVYVKSSSKDDSCEIFGIYGENFDYRLRLIEHALASLKDKKLMYYFIEDEKEKEACKELGFEVHGHYQAWEFKEEGLD
;
A
#
# COMPACT_ATOMS: atom_id res chain seq x y z
N MET A 1 -5.56 7.51 11.62
CA MET A 1 -4.56 7.10 10.60
C MET A 1 -3.22 7.76 10.91
N TYR A 2 -2.13 7.02 10.96
CA TYR A 2 -0.80 7.50 11.32
C TYR A 2 0.04 7.74 10.07
N SER A 3 0.72 8.90 9.98
CA SER A 3 1.75 9.08 8.94
C SER A 3 3.08 8.54 9.41
N ALA A 4 3.71 7.76 8.56
CA ALA A 4 5.06 7.27 8.77
C ALA A 4 5.92 7.44 7.53
N THR A 5 7.23 7.53 7.72
CA THR A 5 8.19 7.52 6.62
C THR A 5 9.36 6.61 6.89
N ILE A 6 9.97 6.11 5.82
CA ILE A 6 11.20 5.33 5.89
C ILE A 6 12.08 5.63 4.68
N LYS A 7 13.38 5.36 4.79
CA LYS A 7 14.34 5.45 3.68
C LYS A 7 14.68 4.02 3.22
N PRO A 8 14.00 3.48 2.17
CA PRO A 8 14.17 2.08 1.77
C PRO A 8 15.63 1.71 1.48
N ASN A 9 16.39 2.65 0.92
CA ASN A 9 17.81 2.50 0.60
C ASN A 9 18.76 2.37 1.81
N LEU A 10 18.29 2.66 3.04
CA LEU A 10 19.11 2.62 4.25
C LEU A 10 18.76 1.46 5.19
N ILE A 11 17.76 0.66 4.85
CA ILE A 11 17.30 -0.44 5.70
C ILE A 11 17.60 -1.81 5.10
N ASN A 12 17.71 -2.79 5.98
CA ASN A 12 17.68 -4.19 5.60
C ASN A 12 16.21 -4.61 5.51
N SER A 13 15.81 -5.07 4.33
CA SER A 13 14.47 -5.54 4.01
C SER A 13 14.60 -6.83 3.21
N GLN A 14 13.52 -7.61 3.20
CA GLN A 14 13.50 -8.95 2.63
C GLN A 14 12.54 -9.04 1.46
N THR A 15 12.98 -9.71 0.39
CA THR A 15 12.09 -10.18 -0.67
C THR A 15 11.55 -11.56 -0.33
N TYR A 16 10.37 -11.87 -0.85
CA TYR A 16 9.69 -13.15 -0.65
C TYR A 16 9.36 -13.77 -2.01
N SER A 17 9.60 -15.08 -2.16
CA SER A 17 9.48 -15.79 -3.44
C SER A 17 8.04 -16.07 -3.87
N ASP A 18 7.09 -16.02 -2.94
CA ASP A 18 5.64 -16.18 -3.15
C ASP A 18 4.92 -14.85 -3.39
N ILE A 19 5.65 -13.73 -3.35
CA ILE A 19 5.12 -12.41 -3.70
C ILE A 19 5.46 -12.13 -5.17
N GLU A 20 4.42 -11.79 -5.94
CA GLU A 20 4.52 -11.48 -7.35
C GLU A 20 4.21 -10.00 -7.61
N GLU A 21 4.96 -9.37 -8.52
CA GLU A 21 4.59 -8.07 -9.09
C GLU A 21 3.45 -8.27 -10.09
N ILE A 22 2.37 -7.50 -9.92
CA ILE A 22 1.25 -7.48 -10.85
C ILE A 22 1.60 -6.57 -12.01
N ASP A 23 1.49 -7.11 -13.23
CA ASP A 23 1.56 -6.37 -14.48
C ASP A 23 0.17 -6.20 -15.12
N LEU A 24 0.13 -5.53 -16.28
CA LEU A 24 -1.11 -5.34 -17.03
C LEU A 24 -1.70 -6.64 -17.60
N ALA A 25 -0.90 -7.70 -17.79
CA ALA A 25 -1.42 -8.99 -18.25
C ALA A 25 -2.25 -9.67 -17.14
N GLN A 26 -1.96 -9.37 -15.87
CA GLN A 26 -2.69 -9.86 -14.70
C GLN A 26 -3.81 -8.91 -14.24
N TRP A 27 -4.09 -7.84 -14.98
CA TRP A 27 -4.95 -6.74 -14.55
C TRP A 27 -6.37 -7.15 -14.16
N GLU A 28 -7.01 -8.05 -14.90
CA GLU A 28 -8.39 -8.43 -14.60
C GLU A 28 -8.51 -9.15 -13.24
N ASN A 29 -7.50 -9.91 -12.83
CA ASN A 29 -7.47 -10.54 -11.50
C ASN A 29 -7.33 -9.49 -10.39
N PHE A 30 -6.53 -8.45 -10.62
CA PHE A 30 -6.36 -7.34 -9.69
C PHE A 30 -7.62 -6.47 -9.58
N LYS A 31 -8.27 -6.20 -10.72
CA LYS A 31 -9.46 -5.36 -10.79
C LYS A 31 -10.57 -5.86 -9.88
N GLU A 32 -10.83 -7.16 -9.86
CA GLU A 32 -11.92 -7.74 -9.05
C GLU A 32 -11.75 -7.41 -7.56
N ILE A 33 -10.58 -7.75 -6.99
CA ILE A 33 -10.30 -7.53 -5.57
C ILE A 33 -10.15 -6.03 -5.23
N HIS A 34 -9.58 -5.24 -6.14
CA HIS A 34 -9.44 -3.81 -5.91
C HIS A 34 -10.77 -3.07 -5.96
N GLN A 35 -11.66 -3.42 -6.89
CA GLN A 35 -13.00 -2.82 -6.98
C GLN A 35 -13.83 -3.10 -5.72
N GLN A 36 -13.70 -4.29 -5.14
CA GLN A 36 -14.43 -4.66 -3.92
C GLN A 36 -14.00 -3.82 -2.70
N ASN A 37 -12.71 -3.51 -2.60
CA ASN A 37 -12.13 -2.90 -1.38
C ASN A 37 -11.88 -1.39 -1.48
N PHE A 38 -11.50 -0.89 -2.66
CA PHE A 38 -11.17 0.52 -2.90
C PHE A 38 -11.89 1.11 -4.12
N GLY A 39 -12.87 0.41 -4.70
CA GLY A 39 -13.51 0.84 -5.95
C GLY A 39 -14.24 2.18 -5.89
N GLN A 40 -14.61 2.66 -4.69
CA GLN A 40 -15.22 3.98 -4.48
C GLN A 40 -14.19 5.08 -4.19
N GLY A 41 -12.92 4.73 -4.01
CA GLY A 41 -11.84 5.68 -3.76
C GLY A 41 -11.44 6.48 -4.99
N TYR A 42 -10.69 7.57 -4.78
CA TYR A 42 -10.16 8.38 -5.88
C TYR A 42 -9.30 7.55 -6.84
N TRP A 43 -8.45 6.67 -6.31
CA TRP A 43 -7.67 5.72 -7.11
C TRP A 43 -8.44 4.42 -7.28
N ASN A 44 -9.52 4.48 -8.06
CA ASN A 44 -10.20 3.28 -8.53
C ASN A 44 -9.35 2.54 -9.58
N PHE A 45 -9.79 1.32 -9.94
CA PHE A 45 -9.06 0.48 -10.88
C PHE A 45 -8.79 1.21 -12.22
N GLN A 46 -9.76 1.94 -12.77
CA GLN A 46 -9.60 2.60 -14.07
C GLN A 46 -8.46 3.63 -14.03
N ARG A 47 -8.41 4.47 -12.99
CA ARG A 47 -7.35 5.48 -12.83
C ARG A 47 -5.99 4.86 -12.55
N ILE A 48 -5.93 3.75 -11.82
CA ILE A 48 -4.67 3.01 -11.65
C ILE A 48 -4.22 2.46 -13.01
N LYS A 49 -5.12 1.87 -13.80
CA LYS A 49 -4.81 1.35 -15.15
C LYS A 49 -4.32 2.44 -16.09
N ASP A 50 -4.98 3.60 -16.10
CA ASP A 50 -4.65 4.72 -16.99
C ASP A 50 -3.31 5.38 -16.63
N ASN A 51 -2.79 5.15 -15.42
CA ASN A 51 -1.53 5.69 -14.92
C ASN A 51 -0.62 4.55 -14.43
N PHE A 52 -0.67 3.37 -15.06
CA PHE A 52 -0.04 2.17 -14.53
C PHE A 52 1.49 2.30 -14.37
N ASP A 53 2.11 3.16 -15.16
CA ASP A 53 3.55 3.43 -15.17
C ASP A 53 4.09 4.00 -13.84
N ILE A 54 3.25 4.66 -13.05
CA ILE A 54 3.65 5.17 -11.72
C ILE A 54 3.37 4.18 -10.59
N TRP A 55 2.78 3.02 -10.87
CA TRP A 55 2.38 2.04 -9.87
C TRP A 55 3.32 0.84 -9.83
N LYS A 56 3.63 0.41 -8.60
CA LYS A 56 4.23 -0.89 -8.31
C LYS A 56 3.30 -1.66 -7.40
N ILE A 57 2.76 -2.76 -7.90
CA ILE A 57 1.73 -3.52 -7.23
C ILE A 57 2.29 -4.91 -6.97
N TYR A 58 2.31 -5.33 -5.71
CA TYR A 58 2.78 -6.66 -5.32
C TYR A 58 1.64 -7.43 -4.67
N SER A 59 1.58 -8.74 -4.89
CA SER A 59 0.48 -9.58 -4.40
C SER A 59 0.96 -10.93 -3.88
N ILE A 60 0.19 -11.47 -2.93
CA ILE A 60 0.26 -12.86 -2.51
C ILE A 60 -0.98 -13.56 -3.08
N LYS A 61 -0.76 -14.67 -3.77
CA LYS A 61 -1.81 -15.48 -4.38
C LYS A 61 -1.93 -16.83 -3.67
N GLU A 62 -3.15 -17.32 -3.58
CA GLU A 62 -3.46 -18.70 -3.22
C GLU A 62 -4.28 -19.34 -4.34
N THR A 63 -4.71 -20.60 -4.16
CA THR A 63 -5.45 -21.37 -5.16
C THR A 63 -6.66 -20.64 -5.76
N ASN A 64 -7.28 -19.73 -5.00
CA ASN A 64 -8.47 -18.97 -5.40
C ASN A 64 -8.18 -17.52 -5.83
N GLY A 65 -6.94 -17.20 -6.20
CA GLY A 65 -6.56 -15.86 -6.69
C GLY A 65 -5.81 -15.02 -5.66
N ILE A 66 -5.84 -13.69 -5.85
CA ILE A 66 -5.14 -12.74 -4.98
C ILE A 66 -5.79 -12.72 -3.59
N LYS A 67 -4.98 -12.89 -2.54
CA LYS A 67 -5.42 -12.81 -1.14
C LYS A 67 -5.09 -11.50 -0.47
N SER A 68 -3.90 -11.00 -0.79
CA SER A 68 -3.39 -9.73 -0.27
C SER A 68 -2.61 -9.04 -1.36
N TYR A 69 -2.60 -7.71 -1.33
CA TYR A 69 -1.75 -6.91 -2.19
C TYR A 69 -1.42 -5.56 -1.57
N VAL A 70 -0.31 -4.99 -2.02
CA VAL A 70 0.09 -3.61 -1.73
C VAL A 70 0.28 -2.89 -3.06
N TYR A 71 -0.11 -1.63 -3.13
CA TYR A 71 0.10 -0.80 -4.31
C TYR A 71 0.81 0.48 -3.90
N VAL A 72 2.02 0.62 -4.45
CA VAL A 72 2.94 1.71 -4.17
C VAL A 72 2.94 2.67 -5.34
N LYS A 73 2.70 3.95 -5.06
CA LYS A 73 2.75 5.02 -6.03
C LYS A 73 4.14 5.65 -6.04
N SER A 74 4.77 5.75 -7.19
CA SER A 74 5.99 6.54 -7.36
C SER A 74 5.65 8.01 -7.59
N SER A 75 6.43 8.91 -7.00
CA SER A 75 6.36 10.33 -7.30
C SER A 75 6.94 10.62 -8.69
N SER A 76 6.31 11.53 -9.42
CA SER A 76 6.85 12.04 -10.70
C SER A 76 7.79 13.23 -10.53
N LYS A 77 7.94 13.75 -9.30
CA LYS A 77 8.68 14.99 -9.02
C LYS A 77 10.02 14.75 -8.33
N ASP A 78 10.15 13.64 -7.63
CA ASP A 78 11.31 13.31 -6.81
C ASP A 78 11.46 11.79 -6.63
N ASP A 79 12.55 11.35 -5.99
CA ASP A 79 12.86 9.93 -5.75
C ASP A 79 12.06 9.35 -4.56
N SER A 80 10.82 9.81 -4.36
CA SER A 80 9.94 9.32 -3.32
C SER A 80 8.85 8.39 -3.85
N CYS A 81 8.27 7.61 -2.94
CA CYS A 81 7.12 6.76 -3.22
C CYS A 81 6.21 6.68 -2.00
N GLU A 82 5.01 6.15 -2.18
CA GLU A 82 4.00 6.04 -1.14
C GLU A 82 3.35 4.66 -1.21
N ILE A 83 3.33 3.92 -0.10
CA ILE A 83 2.40 2.80 0.06
C ILE A 83 1.01 3.45 0.14
N PHE A 84 0.32 3.50 -1.00
CA PHE A 84 -0.96 4.21 -1.10
C PHE A 84 -2.08 3.39 -0.46
N GLY A 85 -1.98 2.08 -0.56
CA GLY A 85 -2.87 1.19 0.16
C GLY A 85 -2.36 -0.24 0.18
N ILE A 86 -2.92 -0.97 1.14
CA ILE A 86 -2.69 -2.39 1.33
C ILE A 86 -4.03 -3.05 1.61
N TYR A 87 -4.21 -4.26 1.10
CA TYR A 87 -5.34 -5.11 1.42
C TYR A 87 -4.86 -6.51 1.75
N GLY A 88 -5.56 -7.14 2.69
CA GLY A 88 -5.35 -8.53 3.07
C GLY A 88 -5.88 -8.77 4.48
N GLU A 89 -6.67 -9.81 4.69
CA GLU A 89 -7.21 -10.13 6.01
C GLU A 89 -6.12 -10.61 6.97
N ASN A 90 -5.13 -11.35 6.45
CA ASN A 90 -4.00 -11.84 7.21
C ASN A 90 -2.95 -10.73 7.43
N PHE A 91 -2.71 -10.40 8.70
CA PHE A 91 -1.71 -9.42 9.11
C PHE A 91 -0.29 -9.76 8.62
N ASP A 92 0.14 -11.01 8.73
CA ASP A 92 1.49 -11.43 8.35
C ASP A 92 1.70 -11.26 6.85
N TYR A 93 0.67 -11.50 6.03
CA TYR A 93 0.73 -11.24 4.59
C TYR A 93 0.92 -9.76 4.28
N ARG A 94 0.21 -8.88 5.00
CA ARG A 94 0.37 -7.43 4.84
C ARG A 94 1.77 -6.98 5.22
N LEU A 95 2.30 -7.46 6.34
CA LEU A 95 3.66 -7.12 6.78
C LEU A 95 4.72 -7.56 5.77
N ARG A 96 4.61 -8.80 5.26
CA ARG A 96 5.52 -9.33 4.23
C ARG A 96 5.47 -8.53 2.94
N LEU A 97 4.29 -8.05 2.54
CA LEU A 97 4.13 -7.16 1.38
C LEU A 97 4.81 -5.80 1.59
N ILE A 98 4.73 -5.24 2.80
CA ILE A 98 5.45 -4.00 3.15
C ILE A 98 6.97 -4.22 3.05
N GLU A 99 7.50 -5.27 3.66
CA GLU A 99 8.93 -5.62 3.59
C GLU A 99 9.41 -5.87 2.16
N HIS A 100 8.61 -6.59 1.37
CA HIS A 100 8.91 -6.84 -0.03
C HIS A 100 8.94 -5.52 -0.82
N ALA A 101 7.95 -4.65 -0.64
CA ALA A 101 7.92 -3.35 -1.29
C ALA A 101 9.16 -2.51 -0.94
N LEU A 102 9.58 -2.51 0.32
CA LEU A 102 10.81 -1.83 0.75
C LEU A 102 12.07 -2.42 0.09
N ALA A 103 12.13 -3.74 -0.07
CA ALA A 103 13.26 -4.41 -0.71
C ALA A 103 13.30 -4.16 -2.23
N SER A 104 12.16 -4.21 -2.90
CA SER A 104 12.05 -4.02 -4.34
C SER A 104 12.17 -2.56 -4.77
N LEU A 105 11.99 -1.61 -3.85
CA LEU A 105 12.08 -0.16 -4.08
C LEU A 105 13.28 0.48 -3.36
N LYS A 106 14.38 -0.26 -3.21
CA LYS A 106 15.63 0.26 -2.61
C LYS A 106 16.28 1.39 -3.40
N ASP A 107 15.88 1.61 -4.65
CA ASP A 107 16.29 2.78 -5.44
C ASP A 107 15.66 4.08 -4.93
N LYS A 108 14.57 4.02 -4.16
CA LYS A 108 13.87 5.19 -3.62
C LYS A 108 14.56 5.74 -2.37
N LYS A 109 14.55 7.06 -2.25
CA LYS A 109 15.16 7.78 -1.11
C LYS A 109 14.21 7.95 0.07
N LEU A 110 12.90 7.91 -0.19
CA LEU A 110 11.88 8.12 0.83
C LEU A 110 10.60 7.36 0.45
N MET A 111 10.01 6.66 1.41
CA MET A 111 8.72 6.02 1.28
C MET A 111 7.79 6.54 2.37
N TYR A 112 6.61 7.00 1.96
CA TYR A 112 5.52 7.40 2.85
C TYR A 112 4.56 6.24 3.07
N TYR A 113 3.98 6.15 4.26
CA TYR A 113 2.88 5.24 4.52
C TYR A 113 1.87 5.84 5.50
N PHE A 114 0.59 5.76 5.17
CA PHE A 114 -0.52 6.16 6.03
C PHE A 114 -1.20 4.92 6.60
N ILE A 115 -0.99 4.68 7.88
CA ILE A 115 -1.33 3.42 8.56
C ILE A 115 -2.62 3.59 9.35
N GLU A 116 -3.63 2.76 9.08
CA GLU A 116 -4.90 2.81 9.81
C GLU A 116 -4.90 1.94 11.07
N ASP A 117 -4.18 0.81 11.04
CA ASP A 117 -4.18 -0.21 12.09
C ASP A 117 -3.03 -0.02 13.10
N GLU A 118 -3.35 -0.12 14.39
CA GLU A 118 -2.38 0.09 15.48
C GLU A 118 -1.30 -1.01 15.51
N LYS A 119 -1.67 -2.26 15.24
CA LYS A 119 -0.71 -3.38 15.22
C LYS A 119 0.25 -3.24 14.05
N GLU A 120 -0.25 -2.84 12.88
CA GLU A 120 0.57 -2.56 11.71
C GLU A 120 1.50 -1.37 11.92
N LYS A 121 1.06 -0.35 12.65
CA LYS A 121 1.91 0.78 13.04
C LYS A 121 3.09 0.34 13.89
N GLU A 122 2.86 -0.50 14.91
CA GLU A 122 3.95 -0.98 15.76
C GLU A 122 4.93 -1.87 14.98
N ALA A 123 4.44 -2.74 14.09
CA ALA A 123 5.33 -3.51 13.21
C ALA A 123 6.11 -2.62 12.23
N CYS A 124 5.50 -1.57 11.67
CA CYS A 124 6.22 -0.61 10.83
C CYS A 124 7.35 0.09 11.60
N LYS A 125 7.15 0.41 12.88
CA LYS A 125 8.22 0.98 13.72
C LYS A 125 9.38 0.00 13.90
N GLU A 126 9.09 -1.28 14.09
CA GLU A 126 10.12 -2.34 14.15
C GLU A 126 10.90 -2.48 12.84
N LEU A 127 10.24 -2.26 11.69
CA LEU A 127 10.89 -2.19 10.38
C LEU A 127 11.72 -0.92 10.15
N GLY A 128 11.66 0.06 11.06
CA GLY A 128 12.40 1.32 10.98
C GLY A 128 11.62 2.49 10.38
N PHE A 129 10.30 2.40 10.27
CA PHE A 129 9.49 3.58 9.97
C PHE A 129 9.52 4.57 11.14
N GLU A 130 9.72 5.85 10.82
CA GLU A 130 9.52 6.95 11.73
C GLU A 130 8.06 7.42 11.65
N VAL A 131 7.34 7.38 12.78
CA VAL A 131 5.94 7.81 12.87
C VAL A 131 5.89 9.28 13.29
N HIS A 132 5.27 10.12 12.46
CA HIS A 132 5.28 11.58 12.62
C HIS A 132 4.04 12.15 13.30
N GLY A 133 2.90 11.46 13.22
CA GLY A 133 1.65 12.02 13.73
C GLY A 133 0.41 11.19 13.37
N HIS A 134 -0.74 11.75 13.73
CA HIS A 134 -2.04 11.13 13.57
C HIS A 134 -3.02 12.07 12.84
N TYR A 135 -3.58 11.58 11.74
CA TYR A 135 -4.65 12.20 10.96
C TYR A 135 -6.00 11.80 11.55
N GLN A 136 -6.82 12.82 11.78
CA GLN A 136 -8.20 12.67 12.21
C GLN A 136 -9.12 13.29 11.15
N ALA A 137 -10.00 12.46 10.59
CA ALA A 137 -11.07 12.91 9.73
C ALA A 137 -12.27 13.31 10.60
N TRP A 138 -12.89 14.43 10.26
CA TRP A 138 -14.11 14.91 10.90
C TRP A 138 -15.23 14.90 9.85
N GLU A 139 -16.38 14.35 10.22
CA GLU A 139 -17.57 14.36 9.39
C GLU A 139 -18.53 15.42 9.92
N PHE A 140 -19.04 16.28 9.04
CA PHE A 140 -20.13 17.16 9.38
C PHE A 140 -21.43 16.37 9.44
N LYS A 141 -22.12 16.44 10.57
CA LYS A 141 -23.49 15.92 10.71
C LYS A 141 -24.46 17.09 10.75
N GLU A 142 -25.38 17.12 9.80
CA GLU A 142 -26.50 18.06 9.84
C GLU A 142 -27.52 17.53 10.86
N GLU A 143 -27.56 18.12 12.05
CA GLU A 143 -28.59 17.83 13.04
C GLU A 143 -29.82 18.74 12.78
N GLY A 144 -30.95 18.15 12.39
CA GLY A 144 -32.29 18.70 12.60
C GLY A 144 -32.77 19.83 11.66
N LEU A 145 -33.05 19.50 10.40
CA LEU A 145 -34.11 20.18 9.62
C LEU A 145 -35.26 19.19 9.38
N ASP A 146 -36.00 18.90 10.45
CA ASP A 146 -37.41 18.47 10.36
C ASP A 146 -38.32 19.70 10.44
#